data_AF-A0A090RS70-F1
#
_entry.id   AF-A0A090RS70-F1
#
_cell.length_a   1.000
_cell.length_b   1.000
_cell.length_c   1.000
_cell.angle_alpha   90.00
_cell.angle_beta   90.00
_cell.angle_gamma   90.00
#
_symmetry.space_group_name_H-M   'P 1'
#
loop_
_entity.id
_entity.type
_entity.pdbx_description
1 polymer ?
#
loop_
_entity_poly.entity_id
_entity_poly.type
_entity_poly.pdbx_seq_one_letter_code
_entity_poly.pdbx_strand_id
1 'polypeptide(L)'
;MKIKHQLIILGSLSLMAILAVLASSTYFTRHAENLSSAMAQLGKLEVTLLNLRRNEKDFLLRKDEKYLDKFNENAALFLDQKQQLDQTLYESGVKLPNQLEQELASYRDTFTRLVTAYKQLGLSYQSGLLGQFMTELDKQIMSQPSVALVELERAVLSGSELTVAPTGIAT
;
A
#
# COMPACT_ATOMS: atom_id res chain seq x y z
N MET A 1 -25.46 -27.37 -65.51
CA MET A 1 -24.24 -26.56 -65.29
C MET A 1 -23.02 -27.40 -65.65
N LYS A 2 -22.01 -26.84 -66.34
CA LYS A 2 -20.80 -27.61 -66.71
C LYS A 2 -19.94 -27.83 -65.46
N ILE A 3 -19.43 -29.06 -65.27
CA ILE A 3 -18.63 -29.55 -64.12
C ILE A 3 -17.53 -28.57 -63.66
N LYS A 4 -16.93 -27.81 -64.60
CA LYS A 4 -15.93 -26.77 -64.32
C LYS A 4 -16.39 -25.71 -63.31
N HIS A 5 -17.64 -25.26 -63.38
CA HIS A 5 -18.15 -24.24 -62.44
C HIS A 5 -18.37 -24.81 -61.03
N GLN A 6 -18.82 -26.07 -60.92
CA GLN A 6 -18.97 -26.73 -59.62
C GLN A 6 -17.62 -26.91 -58.91
N LEU A 7 -16.57 -27.26 -59.67
CA LEU A 7 -15.20 -27.37 -59.18
C LEU A 7 -14.62 -26.01 -58.70
N ILE A 8 -14.83 -24.94 -59.46
CA ILE A 8 -14.37 -23.60 -59.09
C ILE A 8 -15.12 -23.09 -57.85
N ILE A 9 -16.43 -23.34 -57.73
CA ILE A 9 -17.25 -22.95 -56.58
C ILE A 9 -16.81 -23.69 -55.30
N LEU A 10 -16.52 -24.99 -55.40
CA LEU A 10 -16.01 -25.77 -54.26
C LEU A 10 -14.62 -25.29 -53.81
N GLY A 11 -13.74 -24.98 -54.75
CA GLY A 11 -12.41 -24.45 -54.46
C GLY A 11 -12.44 -23.04 -53.87
N SER A 12 -13.29 -22.14 -54.37
CA SER A 12 -13.42 -20.80 -53.81
C SER A 12 -14.04 -20.82 -52.41
N LEU A 13 -14.99 -21.73 -52.16
CA LEU A 13 -15.63 -21.89 -50.85
C LEU A 13 -14.62 -22.34 -49.77
N SER A 14 -13.71 -23.28 -50.08
CA SER A 14 -12.69 -23.70 -49.12
C SER A 14 -11.68 -22.60 -48.81
N LEU A 15 -11.25 -21.85 -49.83
CA LEU A 15 -10.41 -20.65 -49.67
C LEU A 15 -11.09 -19.60 -48.78
N MET A 16 -12.38 -19.37 -48.98
CA MET A 16 -13.14 -18.40 -48.18
C MET A 16 -13.31 -18.87 -46.72
N ALA A 17 -13.53 -20.16 -46.48
CA ALA A 17 -13.60 -20.72 -45.14
C ALA A 17 -12.26 -20.60 -44.38
N ILE A 18 -11.13 -20.87 -45.05
CA ILE A 18 -9.79 -20.72 -44.45
C ILE A 18 -9.53 -19.26 -44.10
N LEU A 19 -9.86 -18.31 -44.99
CA LEU A 19 -9.73 -16.88 -44.72
C LEU A 19 -10.59 -16.43 -43.53
N ALA A 20 -11.83 -16.92 -43.44
CA ALA A 20 -12.72 -16.62 -42.32
C ALA A 20 -12.17 -17.18 -40.99
N VAL A 21 -11.61 -18.40 -40.99
CA VAL A 21 -10.97 -18.99 -39.81
C VAL A 21 -9.73 -18.21 -39.39
N LEU A 22 -8.89 -17.78 -40.33
CA LEU A 22 -7.71 -16.95 -40.03
C LEU A 22 -8.12 -15.58 -39.45
N ALA A 23 -9.12 -14.93 -40.04
CA ALA A 23 -9.65 -13.66 -39.53
C ALA A 23 -10.24 -13.82 -38.11
N SER A 24 -11.05 -14.85 -37.89
CA SER A 24 -11.62 -15.17 -36.58
C SER A 24 -10.54 -15.52 -35.56
N SER A 25 -9.56 -16.34 -35.94
CA SER A 25 -8.45 -16.73 -35.07
C SER A 25 -7.65 -15.50 -34.61
N THR A 26 -7.31 -14.59 -35.53
CA THR A 26 -6.59 -13.35 -35.15
C THR A 26 -7.44 -12.43 -34.28
N TYR A 27 -8.75 -12.36 -34.51
CA TYR A 27 -9.68 -11.62 -33.66
C TYR A 27 -9.74 -12.18 -32.23
N PHE A 28 -9.88 -13.50 -32.09
CA PHE A 28 -9.94 -14.16 -30.79
C PHE A 28 -8.62 -14.09 -30.02
N THR A 29 -7.47 -14.22 -30.69
CA THR A 29 -6.16 -14.15 -30.03
C THR A 29 -5.90 -12.75 -29.45
N ARG A 30 -6.27 -11.67 -30.16
CA ARG A 30 -6.09 -10.29 -29.67
C ARG A 30 -6.90 -10.02 -28.40
N HIS A 31 -8.13 -10.52 -28.33
CA HIS A 31 -8.98 -10.37 -27.13
C HIS A 31 -8.43 -11.16 -25.94
N ALA A 32 -7.86 -12.34 -26.19
CA ALA A 32 -7.19 -13.14 -25.15
C ALA A 32 -5.90 -12.47 -24.64
N GLU A 33 -5.12 -11.84 -25.52
CA GLU A 33 -3.89 -11.10 -25.15
C GLU A 33 -4.19 -9.87 -24.29
N ASN A 34 -5.22 -9.08 -24.64
CA ASN A 34 -5.64 -7.92 -23.86
C ASN A 34 -6.04 -8.29 -22.42
N LEU A 35 -6.80 -9.37 -22.25
CA LEU A 35 -7.21 -9.85 -20.93
C LEU A 35 -6.02 -10.36 -20.11
N SER A 36 -5.08 -11.06 -20.76
CA SER A 36 -3.83 -11.51 -20.11
C SER A 36 -2.99 -10.31 -19.62
N SER A 37 -2.85 -9.28 -20.46
CA SER A 37 -2.18 -8.03 -20.08
C SER A 37 -2.86 -7.33 -18.91
N ALA A 38 -4.20 -7.24 -18.94
CA ALA A 38 -4.98 -6.65 -17.86
C ALA A 38 -4.80 -7.41 -16.53
N MET A 39 -4.73 -8.75 -16.56
CA MET A 39 -4.45 -9.55 -15.35
C MET A 39 -3.05 -9.30 -14.80
N ALA A 40 -2.05 -9.17 -15.68
CA ALA A 40 -0.69 -8.84 -15.27
C ALA A 40 -0.60 -7.41 -14.68
N GLN A 41 -1.31 -6.44 -15.26
CA GLN A 41 -1.42 -5.08 -14.74
C GLN A 41 -2.14 -5.04 -13.38
N LEU A 42 -3.22 -5.80 -13.23
CA LEU A 42 -3.93 -5.93 -11.95
C LEU A 42 -3.03 -6.52 -10.85
N GLY A 43 -2.24 -7.53 -11.18
CA GLY A 43 -1.25 -8.09 -10.25
C GLY A 43 -0.20 -7.06 -9.83
N LYS A 44 0.27 -6.20 -10.74
CA LYS A 44 1.18 -5.09 -10.38
C LYS A 44 0.49 -4.07 -9.46
N LEU A 45 -0.76 -3.74 -9.75
CA LEU A 45 -1.58 -2.83 -8.94
C LEU A 45 -1.76 -3.36 -7.50
N GLU A 46 -2.02 -4.66 -7.36
CA GLU A 46 -2.11 -5.34 -6.06
C GLU A 46 -0.78 -5.30 -5.29
N VAL A 47 0.34 -5.58 -5.95
CA VAL A 47 1.68 -5.48 -5.33
C VAL A 47 1.95 -4.07 -4.82
N THR A 48 1.60 -3.04 -5.59
CA THR A 48 1.77 -1.64 -5.18
C THR A 48 0.89 -1.31 -3.96
N LEU A 49 -0.35 -1.81 -3.92
CA LEU A 49 -1.24 -1.66 -2.76
C LEU A 49 -0.65 -2.32 -1.50
N LEU A 50 -0.08 -3.52 -1.64
CA LEU A 50 0.60 -4.20 -0.54
C LEU A 50 1.83 -3.42 -0.05
N ASN A 51 2.55 -2.77 -0.96
CA ASN A 51 3.67 -1.89 -0.60
C ASN A 51 3.21 -0.65 0.17
N LEU A 52 2.07 -0.05 -0.19
CA LEU A 52 1.47 1.04 0.61
C LEU A 52 1.23 0.61 2.05
N ARG A 53 0.58 -0.55 2.24
CA ARG A 53 0.33 -1.11 3.57
C ARG A 53 1.63 -1.44 4.30
N ARG A 54 2.66 -1.90 3.59
CA ARG A 54 3.98 -2.19 4.15
C ARG A 54 4.65 -0.92 4.67
N ASN A 55 4.63 0.17 3.89
CA ASN A 55 5.19 1.46 4.30
C ASN A 55 4.51 1.99 5.57
N GLU A 56 3.19 1.88 5.66
CA GLU A 56 2.45 2.23 6.88
C GLU A 56 2.93 1.42 8.09
N LYS A 57 3.02 0.09 7.96
CA LYS A 57 3.49 -0.78 9.05
C LYS A 57 4.94 -0.46 9.45
N ASP A 58 5.81 -0.23 8.48
CA ASP A 58 7.20 0.12 8.74
C ASP A 58 7.31 1.48 9.44
N PHE A 59 6.44 2.45 9.11
CA PHE A 59 6.31 3.69 9.87
C PHE A 59 5.89 3.43 11.32
N LEU A 60 4.85 2.63 11.55
CA LEU A 60 4.37 2.37 12.91
C LEU A 60 5.43 1.68 13.79
N LEU A 61 6.21 0.78 13.20
CA LEU A 61 7.27 0.05 13.89
C LEU A 61 8.50 0.91 14.19
N ARG A 62 8.91 1.76 13.23
CA ARG A 62 10.20 2.47 13.28
C ARG A 62 10.08 3.96 13.56
N LYS A 63 8.88 4.52 13.44
CA LYS A 63 8.55 5.95 13.61
C LYS A 63 9.42 6.87 12.77
N ASP A 64 9.74 6.46 11.55
CA ASP A 64 10.63 7.20 10.65
C ASP A 64 9.84 7.83 9.50
N GLU A 65 9.93 9.15 9.37
CA GLU A 65 9.14 9.95 8.42
C GLU A 65 9.39 9.55 6.95
N LYS A 66 10.55 8.95 6.62
CA LYS A 66 10.85 8.50 5.24
C LYS A 66 9.82 7.51 4.67
N TYR A 67 9.09 6.81 5.55
CA TYR A 67 8.06 5.86 5.12
C TYR A 67 6.80 6.58 4.61
N LEU A 68 6.56 7.83 5.02
CA LEU A 68 5.53 8.68 4.41
C LEU A 68 5.89 9.05 2.98
N ASP A 69 7.16 9.41 2.71
CA ASP A 69 7.62 9.73 1.36
C ASP A 69 7.49 8.52 0.42
N LYS A 70 7.98 7.36 0.87
CA LYS A 70 7.80 6.09 0.14
C LYS A 70 6.34 5.74 -0.09
N PHE A 71 5.47 6.00 0.88
CA PHE A 71 4.04 5.79 0.73
C PHE A 71 3.48 6.69 -0.38
N ASN A 72 3.82 7.98 -0.39
CA ASN A 72 3.36 8.92 -1.41
C ASN A 72 3.86 8.55 -2.82
N GLU A 73 5.10 8.12 -2.95
CA GLU A 73 5.66 7.62 -4.22
C GLU A 73 4.87 6.39 -4.74
N ASN A 74 4.61 5.41 -3.86
CA ASN A 74 3.83 4.23 -4.24
C ASN A 74 2.36 4.58 -4.54
N ALA A 75 1.79 5.60 -3.91
CA ALA A 75 0.43 6.04 -4.18
C ALA A 75 0.32 6.68 -5.57
N ALA A 76 1.32 7.47 -5.97
CA ALA A 76 1.41 8.00 -7.32
C ALA A 76 1.58 6.87 -8.36
N LEU A 77 2.44 5.90 -8.08
CA LEU A 77 2.62 4.71 -8.94
C LEU A 77 1.32 3.91 -9.09
N PHE A 78 0.55 3.75 -8.01
CA PHE A 78 -0.73 3.05 -8.04
C PHE A 78 -1.73 3.75 -8.97
N LEU A 79 -1.80 5.09 -8.95
CA LEU A 79 -2.68 5.85 -9.83
C LEU A 79 -2.29 5.71 -11.31
N ASP A 80 -0.99 5.75 -11.61
CA ASP A 80 -0.49 5.50 -12.97
C ASP A 80 -0.83 4.08 -13.46
N GLN A 81 -0.60 3.07 -12.63
CA GLN A 81 -0.95 1.68 -12.94
C GLN A 81 -2.46 1.49 -13.14
N LYS A 82 -3.30 2.14 -12.33
CA LYS A 82 -4.75 2.14 -12.51
C LYS A 82 -5.11 2.72 -13.87
N GLN A 83 -4.56 3.88 -14.25
CA GLN A 83 -4.86 4.52 -15.52
C GLN A 83 -4.50 3.63 -16.71
N GLN A 84 -3.34 2.95 -16.66
CA GLN A 84 -2.93 1.99 -17.69
C GLN A 84 -3.88 0.79 -17.79
N LEU A 85 -4.35 0.29 -16.63
CA LEU A 85 -5.31 -0.80 -16.55
C LEU A 85 -6.68 -0.38 -17.11
N ASP A 86 -7.16 0.82 -16.77
CA ASP A 86 -8.42 1.37 -17.31
C ASP A 86 -8.38 1.45 -18.84
N GLN A 87 -7.26 1.90 -19.42
CA GLN A 87 -7.09 1.96 -20.87
C GLN A 87 -7.13 0.57 -21.52
N THR A 88 -6.51 -0.42 -20.89
CA THR A 88 -6.47 -1.81 -21.39
C THR A 88 -7.85 -2.48 -21.30
N LEU A 89 -8.59 -2.19 -20.23
CA LEU A 89 -9.93 -2.74 -20.00
C LEU A 89 -11.02 -2.05 -20.84
N TYR A 90 -10.81 -0.81 -21.27
CA TYR A 90 -11.75 -0.06 -22.13
C TYR A 90 -12.10 -0.83 -23.41
N GLU A 91 -11.09 -1.43 -24.06
CA GLU A 91 -11.27 -2.24 -25.27
C GLU A 91 -12.07 -3.52 -25.02
N SER A 92 -12.04 -4.02 -23.77
CA SER A 92 -12.75 -5.22 -23.33
C SER A 92 -14.15 -4.91 -22.77
N GLY A 93 -14.57 -3.64 -22.71
CA GLY A 93 -15.85 -3.20 -22.16
C GLY A 93 -15.97 -3.35 -20.63
N VAL A 94 -14.87 -3.61 -19.94
CA VAL A 94 -14.82 -3.72 -18.48
C VAL A 94 -14.44 -2.36 -17.90
N LYS A 95 -15.14 -1.93 -16.85
CA LYS A 95 -14.86 -0.66 -16.15
C LYS A 95 -14.39 -0.94 -14.74
N LEU A 96 -13.30 -0.30 -14.32
CA LEU A 96 -12.91 -0.33 -12.92
C LEU A 96 -13.85 0.52 -12.06
N PRO A 97 -13.93 0.26 -10.74
CA PRO A 97 -14.66 1.12 -9.82
C PRO A 97 -14.13 2.56 -9.84
N ASN A 98 -15.04 3.53 -10.01
CA ASN A 98 -14.69 4.95 -10.02
C ASN A 98 -14.27 5.49 -8.64
N GLN A 99 -14.55 4.74 -7.57
CA GLN A 99 -14.31 5.16 -6.18
C GLN A 99 -12.85 4.95 -5.74
N LEU A 100 -12.07 4.14 -6.47
CA LEU A 100 -10.73 3.72 -6.06
C LEU A 100 -9.77 4.90 -5.80
N GLU A 101 -9.85 5.93 -6.63
CA GLU A 101 -9.01 7.14 -6.49
C GLU A 101 -9.38 7.93 -5.24
N GLN A 102 -10.68 8.07 -4.96
CA GLN A 102 -11.17 8.76 -3.78
C GLN A 102 -10.83 7.99 -2.50
N GLU A 103 -10.93 6.66 -2.52
CA GLU A 103 -10.54 5.81 -1.41
C GLU A 103 -9.04 5.89 -1.13
N LEU A 104 -8.21 5.87 -2.19
CA LEU A 104 -6.76 6.06 -2.04
C LEU A 104 -6.40 7.43 -1.49
N ALA A 105 -7.09 8.49 -1.95
CA ALA A 105 -6.88 9.84 -1.44
C ALA A 105 -7.24 9.93 0.06
N SER A 106 -8.38 9.36 0.47
CA SER A 106 -8.79 9.27 1.86
C SER A 106 -7.80 8.48 2.72
N TYR A 107 -7.27 7.38 2.18
CA TYR A 107 -6.27 6.57 2.86
C TYR A 107 -4.97 7.34 3.07
N ARG A 108 -4.47 8.02 2.02
CA ARG A 108 -3.30 8.90 2.11
C ARG A 108 -3.48 9.97 3.18
N ASP A 109 -4.61 10.69 3.15
CA ASP A 109 -4.88 11.77 4.10
C ASP A 109 -4.96 11.25 5.55
N THR A 110 -5.51 10.06 5.75
CA THR A 110 -5.56 9.41 7.06
C THR A 110 -4.17 9.03 7.54
N PHE A 111 -3.34 8.46 6.68
CA PHE A 111 -1.96 8.12 7.02
C PHE A 111 -1.11 9.37 7.30
N THR A 112 -1.24 10.44 6.51
CA THR A 112 -0.55 11.72 6.77
C THR A 112 -0.93 12.31 8.12
N ARG A 113 -2.21 12.27 8.50
CA ARG A 113 -2.67 12.71 9.83
C ARG A 113 -2.06 11.86 10.94
N LEU A 114 -1.99 10.54 10.74
CA LEU A 114 -1.35 9.62 11.69
C LEU A 114 0.13 9.97 11.87
N VAL A 115 0.88 10.14 10.78
CA VAL A 115 2.31 10.50 10.84
C VAL A 115 2.50 11.83 11.57
N THR A 116 1.66 12.82 11.27
CA THR A 116 1.68 14.14 11.92
C THR A 116 1.44 14.02 13.42
N ALA A 117 0.46 13.22 13.85
CA ALA A 117 0.17 12.99 15.26
C ALA A 117 1.36 12.32 15.99
N TYR A 118 2.00 11.32 15.38
CA TYR A 118 3.20 10.70 15.93
C TYR A 118 4.39 11.66 16.00
N LYS A 119 4.53 12.57 15.02
CA LYS A 119 5.56 13.61 15.03
C LYS A 119 5.36 14.60 16.17
N GLN A 120 4.12 14.98 16.45
CA GLN A 120 3.77 15.82 17.61
C GLN A 120 4.02 15.10 18.93
N LEU A 121 3.62 13.83 19.04
CA LEU A 121 3.88 13.01 20.21
C LEU A 121 5.39 12.87 20.48
N GLY A 122 6.18 12.67 19.42
CA GLY A 122 7.61 12.39 19.49
C GLY A 122 7.93 11.07 18.79
N LEU A 123 8.76 11.12 17.76
CA LEU A 123 9.22 9.94 17.02
C LEU A 123 10.30 9.17 17.80
N SER A 124 10.93 9.83 18.78
CA SER A 124 11.96 9.33 19.67
C SER A 124 11.77 9.89 21.08
N TYR A 125 12.43 9.29 22.08
CA TYR A 125 12.39 9.75 23.47
C TYR A 125 12.89 11.19 23.69
N GLN A 126 13.60 11.76 22.71
CA GLN A 126 14.16 13.11 22.78
C GLN A 126 13.39 14.12 21.92
N SER A 127 12.33 13.70 21.22
CA SER A 127 11.59 14.55 20.29
C SER A 127 10.13 14.71 20.69
N GLY A 128 9.48 15.76 20.16
CA GLY A 128 8.07 16.04 20.40
C GLY A 128 7.72 16.25 21.87
N LEU A 129 6.47 15.95 22.21
CA LEU A 129 5.96 16.02 23.58
C LEU A 129 6.70 15.07 24.53
N LEU A 130 7.10 13.88 24.07
CA LEU A 130 7.88 12.92 24.86
C LEU A 130 9.22 13.50 25.29
N GLY A 131 9.96 14.15 24.38
CA GLY A 131 11.22 14.81 24.70
C GLY A 131 11.06 15.95 25.72
N GLN A 132 10.00 16.75 25.58
CA GLN A 132 9.68 17.82 26.54
C GLN A 132 9.38 17.23 27.93
N PHE A 133 8.58 16.17 27.98
CA PHE A 133 8.25 15.47 29.22
C PHE A 133 9.51 14.90 29.90
N MET A 134 10.38 14.22 29.15
CA MET A 134 11.61 13.65 29.70
C MET A 134 12.57 14.74 30.21
N THR A 135 12.69 15.85 29.48
CA THR A 135 13.50 17.00 29.91
C THR A 135 13.00 17.57 31.25
N GLU A 136 11.68 17.66 31.42
CA GLU A 136 11.11 18.19 32.66
C GLU A 136 11.23 17.19 33.82
N LEU A 137 11.07 15.90 33.53
CA LEU A 137 11.31 14.82 34.49
C LEU A 137 12.75 14.85 35.00
N ASP A 138 13.73 14.97 34.10
CA ASP A 138 15.16 15.03 34.46
C ASP A 138 15.46 16.24 35.36
N LYS A 139 14.93 17.42 35.04
CA LYS A 139 15.06 18.60 35.90
C LYS A 139 14.47 18.35 37.28
N GLN A 140 13.30 17.70 37.35
CA GLN A 140 12.65 17.41 38.62
C GLN A 140 13.48 16.44 39.47
N ILE A 141 14.00 15.37 38.87
CA ILE A 141 14.92 14.42 39.52
C ILE A 141 16.18 15.12 40.04
N MET A 142 16.76 16.04 39.25
CA MET A 142 17.95 16.80 39.65
C MET A 142 17.67 17.83 40.75
N SER A 143 16.47 18.42 40.78
CA SER A 143 16.08 19.45 41.76
C SER A 143 15.59 18.88 43.09
N GLN A 144 15.00 17.67 43.09
CA GLN A 144 14.60 16.91 44.27
C GLN A 144 14.87 15.42 44.01
N PRO A 145 15.99 14.86 44.49
CA PRO A 145 16.30 13.45 44.29
C PRO A 145 15.35 12.59 45.16
N SER A 146 14.15 12.32 44.67
CA SER A 146 13.25 11.36 45.30
C SER A 146 13.73 9.95 44.94
N VAL A 147 14.24 9.23 45.95
CA VAL A 147 14.73 7.84 45.87
C VAL A 147 13.75 6.91 45.12
N ALA A 148 12.45 7.20 45.21
CA ALA A 148 11.38 6.45 44.55
C ALA A 148 11.44 6.45 43.01
N LEU A 149 11.92 7.50 42.35
CA LEU A 149 11.99 7.55 40.87
C LEU A 149 13.17 6.73 40.33
N VAL A 150 14.28 6.72 41.05
CA VAL A 150 15.47 5.91 40.71
C VAL A 150 15.19 4.42 40.94
N GLU A 151 14.40 4.07 41.96
CA GLU A 151 13.94 2.70 42.17
C GLU A 151 12.89 2.25 41.15
N LEU A 152 12.01 3.16 40.72
CA LEU A 152 11.06 2.91 39.63
C LEU A 152 11.80 2.62 38.31
N GLU A 153 12.81 3.42 37.98
CA GLU A 153 13.67 3.18 36.81
C GLU A 153 14.39 1.83 36.91
N ARG A 154 14.97 1.49 38.07
CA ARG A 154 15.61 0.19 38.29
C ARG A 154 14.63 -0.98 38.15
N ALA A 155 13.43 -0.88 38.71
CA ALA A 155 12.41 -1.92 38.65
C ALA A 155 11.88 -2.15 37.22
N VAL A 156 11.71 -1.06 36.45
CA VAL A 156 11.34 -1.12 35.04
C VAL A 156 12.45 -1.76 34.20
N LEU A 157 13.71 -1.43 34.46
CA LEU A 157 14.87 -2.02 33.75
C LEU A 157 15.11 -3.49 34.13
N SER A 158 14.76 -3.92 35.35
CA SER A 158 14.86 -5.32 35.79
C SER A 158 13.64 -6.18 35.46
N GLY A 159 12.56 -5.60 34.93
CA GLY A 159 11.34 -6.32 34.55
C GLY A 159 10.53 -6.85 35.75
N SER A 160 10.65 -6.23 36.93
CA SER A 160 9.95 -6.61 38.16
C SER A 160 8.85 -5.61 38.51
N GLU A 161 7.70 -6.07 39.01
CA GLU A 161 6.62 -5.19 39.46
C GLU A 161 7.03 -4.35 40.68
N LEU A 162 6.61 -3.08 40.68
CA LEU A 162 6.84 -2.13 41.77
C LEU A 162 5.87 -2.39 42.93
N THR A 163 6.39 -2.90 44.05
CA THR A 163 5.69 -2.86 45.33
C THR A 163 6.07 -1.59 46.08
N VAL A 164 5.36 -0.48 45.81
CA VAL A 164 5.54 0.77 46.55
C VAL A 164 4.71 0.72 47.84
N ALA A 165 5.37 0.80 49.00
CA ALA A 165 4.68 0.99 50.28
C ALA A 165 4.04 2.40 50.35
N PRO A 166 2.86 2.57 50.99
CA PRO A 166 2.05 3.79 50.93
C PRO A 166 2.67 5.02 51.64
N THR A 167 3.90 4.92 52.15
CA THR A 167 4.57 5.96 52.94
C THR A 167 5.65 6.73 52.19
N GLY A 168 5.93 6.43 50.91
CA GLY A 168 6.85 7.22 50.09
C GLY A 168 8.31 7.20 50.56
N ILE A 169 8.70 6.22 51.38
CA ILE A 169 10.09 5.93 51.73
C ILE A 169 10.31 4.45 51.46
N ALA A 170 11.30 4.15 50.64
CA ALA A 170 11.67 2.79 50.29
C ALA A 170 12.59 2.16 51.34
N THR A 171 12.46 0.84 51.48
CA THR A 171 13.45 -0.05 52.08
C THR A 171 13.95 -1.00 51.00
#